data_AF-A0A7Y7PP66-F1
#
_entry.id   AF-A0A7Y7PP66-F1
#
_cell.length_a   1.000
_cell.length_b   1.000
_cell.length_c   1.000
_cell.angle_alpha   90.00
_cell.angle_beta   90.00
_cell.angle_gamma   90.00
#
_symmetry.space_group_name_H-M   'P 1'
#
loop_
_entity.id
_entity.type
_entity.pdbx_description
1 polymer ?
#
loop_
_entity_poly.entity_id
_entity_poly.type
_entity_poly.pdbx_seq_one_letter_code
_entity_poly.pdbx_strand_id
1 'polypeptide(L)'
;MTEQGRVVHRGLALNGLTDALGQVRHSNELNSNCSSRGLTRIGEKYHGRFGRAFRLYRLDSSTRNLRKRAAVLHSWAGVNAQPTGQRPIQSEGCPTLNPQVLDSVATVIESSAKPLLIRLN
;
A
#
# COMPACT_ATOMS: atom_id res chain seq x y z
N MET A 1 -19.21 -13.51 -19.50
CA MET A 1 -18.03 -14.31 -19.09
C MET A 1 -17.24 -13.47 -18.10
N THR A 2 -17.21 -13.85 -16.83
CA THR A 2 -16.42 -13.15 -15.81
C THR A 2 -14.96 -13.59 -15.96
N GLU A 3 -14.07 -12.68 -16.37
CA GLU A 3 -12.63 -12.92 -16.29
C GLU A 3 -12.27 -13.29 -14.85
N GLN A 4 -11.73 -14.50 -14.65
CA GLN A 4 -11.14 -14.90 -13.40
C GLN A 4 -9.86 -14.09 -13.21
N GLY A 5 -9.77 -13.32 -12.12
CA GLY A 5 -8.59 -12.51 -11.83
C GLY A 5 -7.34 -13.39 -11.67
N ARG A 6 -6.31 -13.14 -12.48
CA ARG A 6 -5.00 -13.80 -12.38
C ARG A 6 -4.10 -13.03 -11.42
N VAL A 7 -3.59 -13.70 -10.39
CA VAL A 7 -2.54 -13.13 -9.53
C VAL A 7 -1.21 -13.15 -10.31
N VAL A 8 -0.65 -11.97 -10.57
CA VAL A 8 0.63 -11.83 -11.30
C VAL A 8 1.83 -11.71 -10.36
N HIS A 9 1.64 -11.18 -9.16
CA HIS A 9 2.66 -11.06 -8.13
C HIS A 9 2.04 -11.27 -6.75
N ARG A 10 2.82 -11.85 -5.83
CA ARG A 10 2.48 -11.97 -4.41
C ARG A 10 3.70 -11.52 -3.59
N GLY A 11 3.46 -10.77 -2.53
CA GLY A 11 4.52 -10.30 -1.64
C GLY A 11 3.96 -9.79 -0.32
N LEU A 12 4.86 -9.53 0.62
CA LEU A 12 4.51 -8.91 1.89
C LEU A 12 4.22 -7.42 1.71
N ALA A 13 3.23 -6.95 2.46
CA ALA A 13 2.93 -5.53 2.64
C ALA A 13 2.76 -5.24 4.12
N LEU A 14 3.42 -4.18 4.60
CA LEU A 14 3.17 -3.68 5.94
C LEU A 14 1.88 -2.85 5.96
N ASN A 15 1.21 -2.90 7.09
CA ASN A 15 0.02 -2.11 7.40
C ASN A 15 0.33 -1.16 8.57
N GLY A 16 -0.59 -0.22 8.81
CA GLY A 16 -0.57 0.60 10.01
C GLY A 16 -0.76 -0.20 11.31
N LEU A 17 -1.14 0.51 12.36
CA LEU A 17 -1.37 -0.07 13.68
C LEU A 17 -2.31 -1.29 13.65
N THR A 18 -1.99 -2.28 14.49
CA THR A 18 -2.87 -3.40 14.81
C THR A 18 -3.44 -3.26 16.22
N ASP A 19 -4.51 -4.00 16.51
CA ASP A 19 -5.03 -4.15 17.87
C ASP A 19 -4.22 -5.18 18.68
N ALA A 20 -4.67 -5.44 19.92
CA ALA A 20 -4.04 -6.42 20.82
C ALA A 20 -4.10 -7.87 20.32
N LEU A 21 -5.01 -8.17 19.39
CA LEU A 21 -5.13 -9.47 18.73
C LEU A 21 -4.29 -9.54 17.44
N GLY A 22 -3.63 -8.44 17.09
CA GLY A 22 -2.81 -8.34 15.90
C GLY A 22 -3.60 -8.17 14.60
N GLN A 23 -4.87 -7.75 14.68
CA GLN A 23 -5.69 -7.39 13.52
C GLN A 23 -5.43 -5.95 13.11
N VAL A 24 -5.40 -5.67 11.81
CA VAL A 24 -5.15 -4.32 11.29
C VAL A 24 -6.28 -3.39 11.71
N ARG A 25 -5.91 -2.25 12.31
CA ARG A 25 -6.85 -1.18 12.61
C ARG A 25 -6.97 -0.26 11.40
N HIS A 26 -8.20 0.10 11.08
CA HIS A 26 -8.50 1.03 10.01
C HIS A 26 -8.93 2.38 10.56
N SER A 27 -8.34 3.43 10.02
CA SER A 27 -8.82 4.79 10.24
C SER A 27 -8.39 5.65 9.06
N ASN A 28 -9.18 6.68 8.80
CA ASN A 28 -8.83 7.72 7.86
C ASN A 28 -8.61 9.07 8.55
N GLU A 29 -8.55 9.09 9.88
CA GLU A 29 -8.24 10.32 10.61
C GLU A 29 -6.75 10.67 10.53
N LEU A 30 -6.46 11.96 10.59
CA LEU A 30 -5.08 12.45 10.66
C LEU A 30 -4.39 11.90 11.91
N ASN A 31 -3.09 11.63 11.82
CA ASN A 31 -2.26 11.13 12.93
C ASN A 31 -2.73 9.82 13.59
N SER A 32 -3.64 9.06 12.94
CA SER A 32 -4.14 7.80 13.48
C SER A 32 -3.15 6.64 13.38
N ASN A 33 -2.13 6.75 12.52
CA ASN A 33 -1.17 5.70 12.17
C ASN A 33 -1.79 4.37 11.69
N CYS A 34 -3.10 4.33 11.46
CA CYS A 34 -3.85 3.18 10.98
C CYS A 34 -3.86 3.12 9.44
N SER A 35 -4.03 1.95 8.84
CA SER A 35 -4.27 1.87 7.40
C SER A 35 -5.61 2.52 7.03
N SER A 36 -5.68 3.23 5.89
CA SER A 36 -6.98 3.53 5.28
C SER A 36 -7.63 2.24 4.75
N ARG A 37 -8.95 2.26 4.56
CA ARG A 37 -9.69 1.21 3.84
C ARG A 37 -10.44 1.85 2.68
N GLY A 38 -10.53 1.17 1.55
CA GLY A 38 -11.24 1.65 0.37
C GLY A 38 -10.44 1.54 -0.93
N LEU A 39 -10.96 2.13 -2.00
CA LEU A 39 -10.37 2.08 -3.33
C LEU A 39 -9.65 3.38 -3.67
N THR A 40 -8.48 3.25 -4.28
CA THR A 40 -7.68 4.40 -4.70
C THR A 40 -7.08 4.15 -6.08
N ARG A 41 -6.89 5.23 -6.83
CA ARG A 41 -6.14 5.22 -8.08
C ARG A 41 -4.66 5.46 -7.78
N ILE A 42 -3.80 4.63 -8.38
CA ILE A 42 -2.35 4.81 -8.30
C ILE A 42 -1.97 6.02 -9.18
N GLY A 43 -1.17 6.90 -8.59
CA GLY A 43 -0.74 8.16 -9.15
C GLY A 43 0.71 8.16 -9.61
N GLU A 44 1.31 9.34 -9.56
CA GLU A 44 2.67 9.60 -10.02
C GLU A 44 3.70 8.89 -9.15
N LYS A 45 4.73 8.38 -9.81
CA LYS A 45 5.95 7.87 -9.18
C LYS A 45 6.80 9.02 -8.65
N TYR A 46 7.39 8.83 -7.49
CA TYR A 46 8.43 9.71 -6.95
C TYR A 46 9.40 8.91 -6.08
N HIS A 47 10.51 9.53 -5.68
CA HIS A 47 11.41 8.99 -4.66
C HIS A 47 11.25 9.79 -3.37
N GLY A 48 10.85 9.11 -2.31
CA GLY A 48 10.77 9.66 -0.96
C GLY A 48 11.91 9.17 -0.07
N ARG A 49 11.86 9.54 1.21
CA ARG A 49 12.87 9.15 2.21
C ARG A 49 13.11 7.63 2.31
N PHE A 50 12.07 6.82 2.08
CA PHE A 50 12.13 5.36 2.22
C PHE A 50 12.39 4.61 0.92
N GLY A 51 12.49 5.32 -0.21
CA GLY A 51 12.68 4.75 -1.54
C GLY A 51 11.57 5.15 -2.51
N ARG A 52 11.36 4.31 -3.53
CA ARG A 52 10.32 4.52 -4.55
C ARG A 52 8.95 4.58 -3.90
N ALA A 53 8.12 5.49 -4.39
CA ALA A 53 6.76 5.67 -3.93
C ALA A 53 5.83 6.06 -5.07
N PHE A 54 4.54 5.78 -4.90
CA PHE A 54 3.45 6.19 -5.76
C PHE A 54 2.40 6.92 -4.95
N ARG A 55 1.95 8.08 -5.44
CA ARG A 55 0.83 8.79 -4.82
C ARG A 55 -0.45 7.95 -4.92
N LEU A 56 -1.31 8.04 -3.91
CA LEU A 56 -2.62 7.41 -3.91
C LEU A 56 -3.72 8.46 -3.98
N TYR A 57 -4.57 8.36 -4.99
CA TYR A 57 -5.70 9.25 -5.21
C TYR A 57 -7.00 8.58 -4.78
N ARG A 58 -7.73 9.20 -3.86
CA ARG A 58 -9.03 8.68 -3.39
C ARG A 58 -9.99 8.44 -4.56
N LEU A 59 -10.79 7.37 -4.47
CA LEU A 59 -11.93 7.13 -5.37
C LEU A 59 -13.28 7.06 -4.64
N ASP A 60 -13.27 7.05 -3.31
CA ASP A 60 -14.47 7.00 -2.48
C ASP A 60 -14.32 7.84 -1.20
N SER A 61 -15.41 7.97 -0.43
CA SER A 61 -15.43 8.73 0.82
C SER A 61 -14.63 8.07 1.96
N SER A 62 -14.43 6.74 1.91
CA SER A 62 -13.65 6.01 2.91
C SER A 62 -12.16 6.35 2.84
N THR A 63 -11.72 6.94 1.73
CA THR A 63 -10.34 7.38 1.46
C THR A 63 -10.17 8.92 1.42
N ARG A 64 -11.16 9.68 1.91
CA ARG A 64 -11.21 11.17 1.89
C ARG A 64 -9.94 11.92 2.34
N ASN A 65 -9.23 11.43 3.37
CA ASN A 65 -8.08 12.11 3.97
C ASN A 65 -6.70 11.60 3.49
N LEU A 66 -6.61 10.65 2.55
CA LEU A 66 -5.32 10.08 2.10
C LEU A 66 -4.27 11.16 1.76
N ARG A 67 -4.69 12.18 1.00
CA ARG A 67 -3.80 13.29 0.60
C ARG A 67 -3.32 14.10 1.81
N LYS A 68 -4.21 14.41 2.76
CA LYS A 68 -3.86 15.15 3.99
C LYS A 68 -2.92 14.35 4.88
N ARG A 69 -3.03 13.02 4.84
CA ARG A 69 -2.19 12.07 5.57
C ARG A 69 -0.89 11.72 4.85
N ALA A 70 -0.65 12.29 3.66
CA ALA A 70 0.45 11.91 2.78
C ALA A 70 0.57 10.38 2.56
N ALA A 71 -0.56 9.67 2.58
CA ALA A 71 -0.58 8.22 2.46
C ALA A 71 -0.27 7.80 1.02
N VAL A 72 0.71 6.91 0.87
CA VAL A 72 1.28 6.49 -0.42
C VAL A 72 1.57 4.99 -0.42
N LEU A 73 1.69 4.40 -1.60
CA LEU A 73 2.35 3.09 -1.76
C LEU A 73 3.85 3.35 -1.86
N HIS A 74 4.66 2.78 -0.96
CA HIS A 74 6.11 3.01 -1.02
C HIS A 74 6.93 1.78 -0.63
N SER A 75 8.21 1.81 -0.96
CA SER A 75 9.16 0.80 -0.49
C SER A 75 9.79 1.22 0.81
N TRP A 76 10.35 0.24 1.52
CA TRP A 76 11.32 0.45 2.59
C TRP A 76 12.20 -0.78 2.76
N ALA A 77 13.51 -0.58 2.87
CA ALA A 77 14.49 -1.67 3.00
C ALA A 77 14.31 -2.52 4.28
N GLY A 78 13.60 -2.00 5.30
CA GLY A 78 13.25 -2.75 6.50
C GLY A 78 12.16 -3.81 6.32
N VAL A 79 11.50 -3.86 5.16
CA VAL A 79 10.49 -4.89 4.84
C VAL A 79 11.19 -6.11 4.26
N ASN A 80 10.94 -7.29 4.83
CA ASN A 80 11.40 -8.55 4.26
C ASN A 80 10.72 -8.82 2.91
N ALA A 81 11.48 -9.31 1.93
CA ALA A 81 10.90 -9.66 0.61
C ALA A 81 9.93 -10.85 0.68
N GLN A 82 10.12 -11.73 1.66
CA GLN A 82 9.33 -12.93 1.89
C GLN A 82 8.83 -13.00 3.35
N PRO A 83 7.69 -13.66 3.62
CA PRO A 83 7.24 -13.98 4.97
C PRO A 83 8.35 -14.58 5.82
N THR A 84 8.69 -13.88 6.90
CA THR A 84 9.48 -14.44 7.99
C THR A 84 8.52 -15.05 9.01
N GLY A 85 8.92 -16.11 9.72
CA GLY A 85 8.09 -16.68 10.82
C GLY A 85 7.81 -15.68 11.96
N GLN A 86 8.43 -14.50 11.91
CA GLN A 86 8.19 -13.37 12.79
C GLN A 86 7.08 -12.46 12.26
N ARG A 87 6.32 -11.88 13.18
CA ARG A 87 5.31 -10.85 12.84
C ARG A 87 6.01 -9.65 12.15
N PRO A 88 5.52 -9.20 10.98
CA PRO A 88 6.05 -8.00 10.35
C PRO A 88 5.89 -6.78 11.25
N ILE A 89 6.85 -5.87 11.19
CA ILE A 89 6.74 -4.55 11.82
C ILE A 89 5.57 -3.75 11.22
N GLN A 90 5.03 -2.81 11.98
CA GLN A 90 3.96 -1.92 11.52
C GLN A 90 4.56 -0.71 10.80
N SER A 91 3.85 -0.23 9.78
CA SER A 91 4.04 1.12 9.24
C SER A 91 3.18 2.12 10.02
N GLU A 92 3.17 3.39 9.57
CA GLU A 92 2.27 4.43 10.10
C GLU A 92 1.02 4.61 9.21
N GLY A 93 0.61 3.55 8.51
CA GLY A 93 -0.63 3.48 7.73
C GLY A 93 -0.46 3.49 6.22
N CYS A 94 0.77 3.69 5.72
CA CYS A 94 1.06 3.51 4.29
C CYS A 94 1.26 2.02 3.97
N PRO A 95 0.68 1.51 2.85
CA PRO A 95 1.06 0.21 2.33
C PRO A 95 2.54 0.25 1.94
N THR A 96 3.36 -0.52 2.67
CA THR A 96 4.81 -0.50 2.52
C THR A 96 5.31 -1.85 2.03
N LEU A 97 6.06 -1.88 0.93
CA LEU A 97 6.61 -3.11 0.35
C LEU A 97 8.13 -3.16 0.51
N ASN A 98 8.70 -4.37 0.35
CA ASN A 98 10.13 -4.49 0.10
C ASN A 98 10.50 -3.80 -1.24
N PRO A 99 11.69 -3.18 -1.39
CA PRO A 99 12.10 -2.53 -2.62
C PRO A 99 11.98 -3.41 -3.87
N GLN A 100 12.42 -4.67 -3.83
CA GLN A 100 12.34 -5.60 -4.97
C GLN A 100 10.89 -5.97 -5.32
N VAL A 101 10.04 -6.08 -4.31
CA VAL A 101 8.61 -6.32 -4.51
C VAL A 101 7.96 -5.10 -5.15
N LEU A 102 8.30 -3.88 -4.68
CA LEU A 102 7.79 -2.65 -5.31
C LEU A 102 8.35 -2.45 -6.72
N ASP A 103 9.58 -2.89 -7.01
CA ASP A 103 10.13 -2.87 -8.37
C ASP A 103 9.28 -3.71 -9.33
N SER A 104 8.91 -4.93 -8.91
CA SER A 104 8.04 -5.80 -9.71
C SER A 104 6.65 -5.20 -9.91
N VAL A 105 6.07 -4.62 -8.85
CA VAL A 105 4.77 -3.93 -8.91
C VAL A 105 4.85 -2.67 -9.79
N ALA A 106 5.95 -1.92 -9.72
CA ALA A 106 6.18 -0.72 -10.52
C ALA A 106 6.22 -1.03 -12.01
N THR A 107 6.86 -2.14 -12.42
CA THR A 107 6.85 -2.59 -13.82
C THR A 107 5.43 -2.75 -14.34
N VAL A 108 4.53 -3.36 -13.56
CA VAL A 108 3.11 -3.53 -13.93
C VAL A 108 2.38 -2.19 -14.00
N ILE A 109 2.61 -1.30 -13.03
CA ILE A 109 2.01 0.04 -13.00
C ILE A 109 2.43 0.84 -14.22
N GLU A 110 3.72 0.84 -14.54
CA GLU A 110 4.31 1.67 -15.59
C GLU A 110 4.03 1.12 -17.00
N SER A 111 3.83 -0.19 -17.15
CA SER A 111 3.44 -0.79 -18.43
C SER A 111 1.95 -0.66 -18.74
N SER A 112 1.12 -0.22 -17.78
CA SER A 112 -0.34 -0.18 -17.95
C SER A 112 -0.78 1.06 -18.70
N ALA A 113 -1.50 0.87 -19.82
CA ALA A 113 -2.16 1.97 -20.53
C ALA A 113 -3.38 2.53 -19.78
N LYS A 114 -3.94 1.77 -18.83
CA LYS A 114 -5.09 2.17 -18.02
C LYS A 114 -4.66 2.53 -16.59
N PRO A 115 -5.34 3.47 -15.92
CA PRO A 115 -5.09 3.71 -14.50
C PRO A 115 -5.31 2.44 -13.69
N LEU A 116 -4.31 2.06 -12.90
CA LEU A 116 -4.44 0.94 -11.97
C LEU A 116 -5.01 1.39 -10.63
N LEU A 117 -5.79 0.49 -10.03
CA LEU A 117 -6.41 0.70 -8.74
C LEU A 117 -5.73 -0.15 -7.68
N ILE A 118 -5.59 0.38 -6.48
CA ILE A 118 -5.22 -0.38 -5.29
C ILE A 118 -6.35 -0.32 -4.29
N ARG A 119 -6.75 -1.50 -3.81
CA ARG A 119 -7.70 -1.66 -2.72
C ARG A 119 -6.94 -1.77 -1.40
N LEU A 120 -7.22 -0.85 -0.49
CA LEU A 120 -6.72 -0.87 0.87
C LEU A 120 -7.76 -1.64 1.71
N ASN A 121 -7.35 -2.77 2.29
CA ASN A 121 -8.24 -3.73 2.95
C ASN A 121 -8.11 -3.64 4.45
#